data_AF-A0A2V9Z7S6-F1
#
_entry.id   AF-A0A2V9Z7S6-F1
#
_cell.length_a   1.000
_cell.length_b   1.000
_cell.length_c   1.000
_cell.angle_alpha   90.00
_cell.angle_beta   90.00
_cell.angle_gamma   90.00
#
_symmetry.space_group_name_H-M   'P 1'
#
loop_
_entity.id
_entity.type
_entity.pdbx_description
1 polymer ?
#
loop_
_entity_poly.entity_id
_entity_poly.type
_entity_poly.pdbx_seq_one_letter_code
_entity_poly.pdbx_strand_id
1 'polypeptide(L)'
;MDSINTSHLRDLISKTIGPAPWYWKTFPSFTSNAGQRFVWTHHGEEGPLGYVVSLGLEQQPDQPRLALNTYCRPFPVPPAKLGVWCPQGRSIRLTCFDSDTLKSFDLAEIAGWFKQSGERIYARTEPLADFEVPLTLDPGMHKIDVPSELAAVEELIVPTSYKAMSQDDPAFALFVFYLHAGLVEVLPQQWFTAAQYEVGRQWITRAERDPESHRIVGECFGTGIFLLEEDGRHLERWLEKKRA
;
A
#
# COMPACT_ATOMS: atom_id res chain seq x y z
N MET A 1 -18.41 21.11 -17.66
CA MET A 1 -17.71 19.92 -17.12
C MET A 1 -16.25 20.19 -17.29
N ASP A 2 -15.58 20.55 -16.20
CA ASP A 2 -14.15 20.79 -16.23
C ASP A 2 -13.44 19.51 -16.64
N SER A 3 -12.64 19.59 -17.69
CA SER A 3 -11.88 18.45 -18.18
C SER A 3 -10.84 18.10 -17.12
N ILE A 4 -11.02 16.97 -16.42
CA ILE A 4 -10.03 16.48 -15.45
C ILE A 4 -8.65 16.42 -16.12
N ASN A 5 -7.69 17.11 -15.53
CA ASN A 5 -6.36 17.27 -16.10
C ASN A 5 -5.57 15.95 -16.01
N THR A 6 -5.48 15.24 -17.13
CA THR A 6 -4.77 13.95 -17.21
C THR A 6 -3.30 14.05 -16.78
N SER A 7 -2.62 15.17 -17.00
CA SER A 7 -1.22 15.33 -16.58
C SER A 7 -1.09 15.38 -15.06
N HIS A 8 -2.01 16.07 -14.39
CA HIS A 8 -2.10 16.12 -12.94
C HIS A 8 -2.34 14.73 -12.34
N LEU A 9 -3.32 13.98 -12.90
CA LEU A 9 -3.61 12.62 -12.43
C LEU A 9 -2.42 11.64 -12.58
N ARG A 10 -1.64 11.78 -13.67
CA ARG A 10 -0.43 10.97 -13.85
C ARG A 10 0.66 11.34 -12.84
N ASP A 11 0.82 12.63 -12.55
CA ASP A 11 1.76 13.10 -11.53
C ASP A 11 1.35 12.61 -10.14
N LEU A 12 0.08 12.70 -9.79
CA LEU A 12 -0.49 12.17 -8.55
C LEU A 12 -0.13 10.69 -8.38
N ILE A 13 -0.48 9.85 -9.37
CA ILE A 13 -0.16 8.42 -9.32
C ILE A 13 1.33 8.17 -9.26
N SER A 14 2.16 8.94 -9.96
CA SER A 14 3.62 8.74 -9.92
C SER A 14 4.18 8.85 -8.50
N LYS A 15 3.57 9.68 -7.65
CA LYS A 15 3.92 9.93 -6.24
C LYS A 15 3.21 9.00 -5.26
N THR A 16 2.09 8.38 -5.67
CA THR A 16 1.36 7.42 -4.83
C THR A 16 2.22 6.20 -4.52
N ILE A 17 2.18 5.80 -3.24
CA ILE A 17 2.94 4.68 -2.70
C ILE A 17 2.46 3.36 -3.33
N GLY A 18 3.38 2.63 -3.96
CA GLY A 18 3.12 1.27 -4.46
C GLY A 18 3.66 0.16 -3.54
N PRO A 19 3.55 -1.11 -3.92
CA PRO A 19 4.12 -2.22 -3.14
C PRO A 19 5.65 -2.26 -3.20
N ALA A 20 6.26 -2.61 -2.06
CA ALA A 20 7.63 -3.09 -2.04
C ALA A 20 7.73 -4.42 -2.82
N PRO A 21 8.89 -4.72 -3.41
CA PRO A 21 10.03 -3.82 -3.61
C PRO A 21 9.87 -2.88 -4.82
N TRP A 22 8.99 -3.21 -5.76
CA TRP A 22 8.97 -2.61 -7.10
C TRP A 22 8.74 -1.09 -7.13
N TYR A 23 8.08 -0.55 -6.11
CA TYR A 23 7.76 0.87 -6.00
C TYR A 23 8.51 1.58 -4.86
N TRP A 24 9.64 1.04 -4.38
CA TRP A 24 10.37 1.61 -3.23
C TRP A 24 10.68 3.11 -3.35
N LYS A 25 10.90 3.62 -4.57
CA LYS A 25 11.18 5.05 -4.82
C LYS A 25 10.00 5.98 -4.52
N THR A 26 8.79 5.42 -4.44
CA THR A 26 7.57 6.17 -4.08
C THR A 26 7.44 6.34 -2.57
N PHE A 27 8.27 5.68 -1.77
CA PHE A 27 8.16 5.73 -0.31
C PHE A 27 8.77 7.04 0.19
N PRO A 28 8.00 7.88 0.89
CA PRO A 28 8.52 9.14 1.36
C PRO A 28 9.60 8.89 2.43
N SER A 29 10.72 9.61 2.33
CA SER A 29 11.56 9.87 3.49
C SER A 29 10.75 10.66 4.52
N PHE A 30 10.97 10.44 5.80
CA PHE A 30 10.29 11.21 6.83
C PHE A 30 11.23 11.53 7.98
N THR A 31 10.82 12.50 8.80
CA THR A 31 11.57 12.97 9.95
C THR A 31 10.80 12.60 11.21
N SER A 32 11.48 11.99 12.18
CA SER A 32 10.88 11.65 13.47
C SER A 32 10.65 12.89 14.35
N ASN A 33 9.98 12.76 15.49
CA ASN A 33 9.79 13.91 16.38
C ASN A 33 11.12 14.41 16.94
N ALA A 34 12.10 13.52 17.12
CA ALA A 34 13.45 13.88 17.52
C ALA A 34 14.28 14.56 16.40
N GLY A 35 13.70 14.80 15.23
CA GLY A 35 14.38 15.45 14.10
C GLY A 35 15.27 14.50 13.30
N GLN A 36 15.19 13.18 13.52
CA GLN A 36 16.01 12.21 12.81
C GLN A 36 15.40 11.88 11.45
N ARG A 37 16.21 11.92 10.38
CA ARG A 37 15.77 11.63 9.02
C ARG A 37 15.89 10.14 8.70
N PHE A 38 14.78 9.53 8.29
CA PHE A 38 14.70 8.14 7.88
C PHE A 38 14.60 8.02 6.36
N VAL A 39 15.33 7.06 5.79
CA VAL A 39 15.40 6.81 4.34
C VAL A 39 15.27 5.33 4.02
N TRP A 40 14.66 5.03 2.88
CA TRP A 40 14.43 3.68 2.39
C TRP A 40 15.57 3.22 1.48
N THR A 41 16.03 1.98 1.66
CA THR A 41 17.09 1.35 0.88
C THR A 41 16.55 0.06 0.25
N HIS A 42 16.68 -0.06 -1.07
CA HIS A 42 16.42 -1.31 -1.80
C HIS A 42 17.71 -2.11 -1.94
N HIS A 43 17.67 -3.38 -1.52
CA HIS A 43 18.87 -4.24 -1.45
C HIS A 43 19.19 -5.00 -2.76
N GLY A 44 18.56 -4.61 -3.87
CA GLY A 44 18.73 -5.26 -5.18
C GLY A 44 17.77 -6.43 -5.37
N GLU A 45 17.91 -7.16 -6.48
CA GLU A 45 17.00 -8.26 -6.86
C GLU A 45 17.60 -9.66 -6.59
N GLU A 46 18.88 -9.70 -6.21
CA GLU A 46 19.66 -10.92 -6.07
C GLU A 46 20.29 -11.04 -4.67
N GLY A 47 20.85 -12.21 -4.39
CA GLY A 47 21.56 -12.47 -3.13
C GLY A 47 20.62 -12.67 -1.92
N PRO A 48 21.19 -12.70 -0.70
CA PRO A 48 20.44 -13.00 0.51
C PRO A 48 19.42 -11.92 0.89
N LEU A 49 19.61 -10.68 0.44
CA LEU A 49 18.70 -9.56 0.71
C LEU A 49 17.89 -9.15 -0.52
N GLY A 50 17.93 -9.96 -1.59
CA GLY A 50 17.20 -9.67 -2.82
C GLY A 50 15.73 -9.37 -2.53
N TYR A 51 15.24 -8.28 -3.12
CA TYR A 51 13.88 -7.75 -3.05
C TYR A 51 13.43 -7.28 -1.66
N VAL A 52 14.35 -7.15 -0.70
CA VAL A 52 14.08 -6.50 0.58
C VAL A 52 14.21 -4.98 0.42
N VAL A 53 13.30 -4.25 1.07
CA VAL A 53 13.41 -2.80 1.27
C VAL A 53 13.52 -2.54 2.76
N SER A 54 14.57 -1.85 3.21
CA SER A 54 14.73 -1.49 4.61
C SER A 54 14.64 0.00 4.84
N LEU A 55 14.18 0.39 6.02
CA LEU A 55 14.22 1.75 6.53
C LEU A 55 15.36 1.86 7.55
N GLY A 56 16.18 2.89 7.41
CA GLY A 56 17.24 3.22 8.37
C GLY A 56 17.34 4.72 8.57
N LEU A 57 18.16 5.12 9.53
CA LEU A 57 18.55 6.53 9.64
C LEU A 57 19.50 6.87 8.48
N GLU A 58 19.34 8.05 7.90
CA GLU A 58 20.20 8.51 6.79
C GLU A 58 21.69 8.49 7.16
N GLN A 59 22.00 8.74 8.44
CA GLN A 59 23.36 8.75 8.98
C GLN A 59 23.89 7.36 9.38
N GLN A 60 23.03 6.34 9.38
CA GLN A 60 23.36 4.96 9.76
C GLN A 60 22.76 3.96 8.75
N PRO A 61 23.15 4.03 7.47
CA PRO A 61 22.52 3.24 6.40
C PRO A 61 22.67 1.72 6.60
N ASP A 62 23.72 1.28 7.29
CA ASP A 62 23.99 -0.14 7.57
C ASP A 62 23.29 -0.66 8.83
N GLN A 63 22.48 0.18 9.50
CA GLN A 63 21.71 -0.18 10.70
C GLN A 63 20.21 -0.02 10.44
N PRO A 64 19.61 -0.95 9.68
CA PRO A 64 18.18 -0.93 9.41
C PRO A 64 17.37 -1.07 10.71
N ARG A 65 16.17 -0.49 10.70
CA ARG A 65 15.24 -0.39 11.83
C ARG A 65 13.87 -0.98 11.53
N LEU A 66 13.54 -1.07 10.25
CA LEU A 66 12.38 -1.77 9.71
C LEU A 66 12.77 -2.41 8.38
N ALA A 67 12.30 -3.61 8.09
CA ALA A 67 12.43 -4.24 6.78
C ALA A 67 11.06 -4.69 6.26
N LEU A 68 10.87 -4.49 4.96
CA LEU A 68 9.65 -4.79 4.23
C LEU A 68 9.94 -5.82 3.14
N ASN A 69 9.08 -6.84 3.09
CA ASN A 69 9.02 -7.83 2.02
C ASN A 69 7.97 -7.41 0.97
N THR A 70 7.73 -8.28 -0.02
CA THR A 70 6.74 -8.06 -1.09
C THR A 70 5.38 -7.61 -0.57
N TYR A 71 4.77 -6.70 -1.33
CA TYR A 71 3.39 -6.22 -1.12
C TYR A 71 3.17 -5.33 0.11
N CYS A 72 4.21 -5.06 0.91
CA CYS A 72 4.15 -4.03 1.95
C CYS A 72 4.08 -2.64 1.35
N ARG A 73 3.27 -1.76 1.96
CA ARG A 73 3.18 -0.35 1.62
C ARG A 73 3.27 0.48 2.91
N PRO A 74 4.32 1.29 3.08
CA PRO A 74 4.36 2.24 4.17
C PRO A 74 3.34 3.37 3.92
N PHE A 75 2.90 4.05 4.96
CA PHE A 75 2.13 5.28 4.86
C PHE A 75 2.44 6.19 6.05
N PRO A 76 2.42 7.52 5.87
CA PRO A 76 2.66 8.44 6.97
C PRO A 76 1.49 8.39 7.96
N VAL A 77 1.81 8.42 9.25
CA VAL A 77 0.83 8.57 10.32
C VAL A 77 1.21 9.82 11.12
N PRO A 78 0.46 10.93 10.98
CA PRO A 78 0.80 12.17 11.68
C PRO A 78 0.84 11.99 13.21
N PRO A 79 1.71 12.73 13.93
CA PRO A 79 2.65 13.73 13.40
C PRO A 79 3.97 13.15 12.86
N ALA A 80 4.45 12.01 13.38
CA ALA A 80 5.74 11.44 12.98
C ALA A 80 5.84 9.91 13.18
N LYS A 81 4.71 9.21 13.03
CA LYS A 81 4.63 7.75 13.08
C LYS A 81 4.64 7.18 11.68
N LEU A 82 4.96 5.90 11.58
CA LEU A 82 4.98 5.16 10.33
C LEU A 82 3.97 4.02 10.37
N GLY A 83 3.00 4.09 9.48
CA GLY A 83 2.10 2.98 9.20
C GLY A 83 2.70 2.05 8.15
N VAL A 84 2.38 0.75 8.21
CA VAL A 84 2.62 -0.20 7.13
C VAL A 84 1.40 -1.08 6.99
N TRP A 85 0.91 -1.23 5.76
CA TRP A 85 -0.10 -2.24 5.46
C TRP A 85 0.44 -3.30 4.52
N CYS A 86 -0.04 -4.53 4.70
CA CYS A 86 0.21 -5.64 3.79
C CYS A 86 -0.95 -6.65 3.79
N PRO A 87 -1.13 -7.42 2.70
CA PRO A 87 -2.03 -8.56 2.73
C PRO A 87 -1.47 -9.65 3.65
N GLN A 88 -2.28 -10.14 4.58
CA GLN A 88 -1.95 -11.20 5.54
C GLN A 88 -3.01 -12.30 5.45
N GLY A 89 -2.72 -13.37 4.70
CA GLY A 89 -3.68 -14.46 4.49
C GLY A 89 -5.00 -13.96 3.86
N ARG A 90 -6.07 -13.93 4.65
CA ARG A 90 -7.41 -13.44 4.26
C ARG A 90 -7.77 -12.09 4.88
N SER A 91 -6.77 -11.35 5.32
CA SER A 91 -6.92 -10.05 5.98
C SER A 91 -6.01 -9.01 5.34
N ILE A 92 -6.33 -7.74 5.57
CA ILE A 92 -5.42 -6.60 5.44
C ILE A 92 -4.86 -6.36 6.85
N ARG A 93 -3.55 -6.50 7.03
CA ARG A 93 -2.88 -6.14 8.28
C ARG A 93 -2.40 -4.71 8.18
N LEU A 94 -2.68 -3.89 9.20
CA LEU A 94 -2.14 -2.55 9.36
C LEU A 94 -1.36 -2.50 10.67
N THR A 95 -0.11 -2.05 10.57
CA THR A 95 0.77 -1.84 11.73
C THR A 95 1.15 -0.36 11.82
N CYS A 96 1.40 0.12 13.04
CA CYS A 96 1.88 1.47 13.29
C CYS A 96 3.12 1.42 14.19
N PHE A 97 4.18 2.12 13.81
CA PHE A 97 5.41 2.22 14.58
C PHE A 97 5.68 3.66 15.00
N ASP A 98 6.23 3.83 16.20
CA ASP A 98 6.89 5.06 16.60
C ASP A 98 8.32 5.06 16.07
N SER A 99 8.61 5.98 15.15
CA SER A 99 9.91 6.06 14.51
C SER A 99 11.05 6.37 15.48
N ASP A 100 10.80 7.11 16.55
CA ASP A 100 11.82 7.46 17.55
C ASP A 100 12.24 6.25 18.42
N THR A 101 11.45 5.17 18.42
CA THR A 101 11.70 3.98 19.26
C THR A 101 12.12 2.73 18.48
N LEU A 102 12.18 2.81 17.14
CA LEU A 102 12.57 1.68 16.30
C LEU A 102 14.03 1.28 16.59
N LYS A 103 14.24 0.04 17.05
CA LYS A 103 15.57 -0.51 17.34
C LYS A 103 16.25 -0.97 16.05
N SER A 104 17.55 -0.73 15.95
CA SER A 104 18.33 -1.27 14.84
C SER A 104 18.55 -2.77 14.97
N PHE A 105 18.76 -3.41 13.82
CA PHE A 105 19.10 -4.82 13.68
C PHE A 105 20.18 -5.01 12.60
N ASP A 106 20.82 -6.18 12.59
CA ASP A 106 21.80 -6.56 11.58
C ASP A 106 21.11 -7.18 10.36
N LEU A 107 21.53 -6.82 9.14
CA LEU A 107 20.99 -7.38 7.91
C LEU A 107 21.12 -8.91 7.83
N ALA A 108 22.11 -9.50 8.50
CA ALA A 108 22.28 -10.95 8.61
C ALA A 108 21.06 -11.63 9.27
N GLU A 109 20.30 -10.91 10.12
CA GLU A 109 19.08 -11.44 10.76
C GLU A 109 17.95 -11.70 9.76
N ILE A 110 17.96 -10.98 8.63
CA ILE A 110 16.95 -11.09 7.57
C ILE A 110 17.54 -11.63 6.25
N ALA A 111 18.76 -12.16 6.30
CA ALA A 111 19.37 -12.83 5.15
C ALA A 111 18.54 -14.07 4.75
N GLY A 112 18.10 -14.14 3.50
CA GLY A 112 17.25 -15.19 2.95
C GLY A 112 15.75 -15.01 3.23
N TRP A 113 15.37 -13.96 3.98
CA TRP A 113 13.99 -13.74 4.43
C TRP A 113 12.99 -13.64 3.28
N PHE A 114 13.38 -13.07 2.14
CA PHE A 114 12.52 -12.91 0.96
C PHE A 114 11.92 -14.23 0.44
N LYS A 115 12.69 -15.33 0.43
CA LYS A 115 12.26 -16.59 -0.22
C LYS A 115 11.46 -17.53 0.69
N GLN A 116 11.54 -17.36 2.01
CA GLN A 116 11.05 -18.37 2.96
C GLN A 116 10.01 -17.85 3.96
N SER A 117 9.76 -16.54 4.00
CA SER A 117 8.94 -15.94 5.05
C SER A 117 7.50 -15.65 4.62
N GLY A 118 6.54 -16.11 5.42
CA GLY A 118 5.17 -15.58 5.41
C GLY A 118 5.08 -14.18 6.02
N GLU A 119 5.99 -13.82 6.92
CA GLU A 119 6.10 -12.47 7.48
C GLU A 119 6.61 -11.47 6.44
N ARG A 120 5.98 -10.30 6.43
CA ARG A 120 6.25 -9.23 5.46
C ARG A 120 6.83 -7.97 6.08
N ILE A 121 6.74 -7.85 7.40
CA ILE A 121 7.22 -6.71 8.17
C ILE A 121 8.15 -7.26 9.24
N TYR A 122 9.39 -6.79 9.26
CA TYR A 122 10.36 -7.15 10.27
C TYR A 122 10.86 -5.91 11.00
N ALA A 123 10.72 -5.90 12.32
CA ALA A 123 11.29 -4.92 13.23
C ALA A 123 11.61 -5.60 14.56
N ARG A 124 12.64 -5.11 15.26
CA ARG A 124 12.92 -5.51 16.65
C ARG A 124 12.07 -4.77 17.69
N THR A 125 11.38 -3.73 17.26
CA THR A 125 10.45 -2.96 18.08
C THR A 125 9.05 -3.45 17.77
N GLU A 126 8.28 -3.77 18.81
CA GLU A 126 6.86 -4.09 18.65
C GLU A 126 6.11 -2.85 18.12
N PRO A 127 5.13 -3.04 17.22
CA PRO A 127 4.33 -1.93 16.74
C PRO A 127 3.48 -1.36 17.89
N LEU A 128 3.23 -0.04 17.86
CA LEU A 128 2.28 0.61 18.76
C LEU A 128 0.84 0.10 18.55
N ALA A 129 0.52 -0.28 17.31
CA ALA A 129 -0.75 -0.87 16.94
C ALA A 129 -0.55 -1.91 15.86
N ASP A 130 -1.27 -3.02 15.95
CA ASP A 130 -1.29 -4.11 14.97
C ASP A 130 -2.70 -4.66 14.92
N PHE A 131 -3.39 -4.47 13.80
CA PHE A 131 -4.75 -4.98 13.65
C PHE A 131 -5.03 -5.42 12.21
N GLU A 132 -6.03 -6.27 12.09
CA GLU A 132 -6.42 -6.90 10.83
C GLU A 132 -7.87 -6.58 10.48
N VAL A 133 -8.10 -6.33 9.19
CA VAL A 133 -9.46 -6.21 8.63
C VAL A 133 -9.69 -7.34 7.62
N PRO A 134 -10.75 -8.15 7.77
CA PRO A 134 -11.01 -9.27 6.87
C PRO A 134 -11.25 -8.82 5.42
N LEU A 135 -10.68 -9.56 4.46
CA LEU A 135 -10.98 -9.41 3.03
C LEU A 135 -12.36 -9.94 2.64
N THR A 136 -13.07 -10.57 3.59
CA THR A 136 -14.40 -11.16 3.38
C THR A 136 -15.54 -10.16 3.52
N LEU A 137 -15.26 -8.89 3.85
CA LEU A 137 -16.29 -7.86 3.91
C LEU A 137 -17.04 -7.74 2.58
N ASP A 138 -18.35 -7.51 2.67
CA ASP A 138 -19.20 -7.30 1.50
C ASP A 138 -19.01 -5.91 0.89
N PRO A 139 -19.48 -5.65 -0.33
CA PRO A 139 -19.40 -4.30 -0.92
C PRO A 139 -20.14 -3.27 -0.05
N GLY A 140 -19.56 -2.08 0.12
CA GLY A 140 -20.15 -0.97 0.88
C GLY A 140 -19.37 -0.58 2.13
N MET A 141 -20.01 0.20 3.00
CA MET A 141 -19.40 0.81 4.19
C MET A 141 -19.54 -0.08 5.42
N HIS A 142 -18.43 -0.28 6.16
CA HIS A 142 -18.37 -1.11 7.37
C HIS A 142 -17.71 -0.36 8.52
N LYS A 143 -18.17 -0.64 9.74
CA LYS A 143 -17.48 -0.20 10.96
C LYS A 143 -16.31 -1.13 11.28
N ILE A 144 -15.23 -0.54 11.75
CA ILE A 144 -14.03 -1.25 12.20
C ILE A 144 -13.51 -0.63 13.49
N ASP A 145 -12.94 -1.46 14.35
CA ASP A 145 -12.30 -1.01 15.58
C ASP A 145 -10.87 -0.56 15.27
N VAL A 146 -10.67 0.76 15.14
CA VAL A 146 -9.39 1.35 14.77
C VAL A 146 -8.59 1.73 16.01
N PRO A 147 -7.33 1.27 16.15
CA PRO A 147 -6.43 1.73 17.19
C PRO A 147 -6.22 3.24 17.15
N SER A 148 -6.18 3.88 18.32
CA SER A 148 -6.07 5.34 18.46
C SER A 148 -4.83 5.93 17.78
N GLU A 149 -3.78 5.12 17.67
CA GLU A 149 -2.50 5.44 17.03
C GLU A 149 -2.64 5.80 15.56
N LEU A 150 -3.69 5.28 14.90
CA LEU A 150 -3.96 5.45 13.48
C LEU A 150 -5.13 6.42 13.20
N ALA A 151 -5.77 6.95 14.24
CA ALA A 151 -6.93 7.83 14.10
C ALA A 151 -6.63 9.17 13.41
N ALA A 152 -5.36 9.54 13.25
CA ALA A 152 -4.95 10.73 12.51
C ALA A 152 -4.95 10.54 10.99
N VAL A 153 -5.15 9.31 10.49
CA VAL A 153 -5.17 9.02 9.06
C VAL A 153 -6.58 9.22 8.52
N GLU A 154 -6.74 10.23 7.67
CA GLU A 154 -8.04 10.59 7.12
C GLU A 154 -8.55 9.56 6.11
N GLU A 155 -7.71 9.20 5.14
CA GLU A 155 -8.00 8.21 4.10
C GLU A 155 -6.76 7.36 3.81
N LEU A 156 -6.97 6.06 3.62
CA LEU A 156 -5.97 5.14 3.08
C LEU A 156 -6.64 4.18 2.10
N ILE A 157 -6.26 4.26 0.82
CA ILE A 157 -6.78 3.35 -0.20
C ILE A 157 -5.87 2.12 -0.30
N VAL A 158 -6.46 0.94 -0.12
CA VAL A 158 -5.79 -0.36 -0.12
C VAL A 158 -6.29 -1.21 -1.27
N PRO A 159 -5.57 -1.24 -2.42
CA PRO A 159 -5.87 -2.17 -3.50
C PRO A 159 -5.41 -3.57 -3.14
N THR A 160 -6.33 -4.54 -3.18
CA THR A 160 -6.02 -5.93 -2.84
C THR A 160 -6.93 -6.90 -3.57
N SER A 161 -6.49 -8.15 -3.66
CA SER A 161 -7.29 -9.24 -4.24
C SER A 161 -8.60 -9.40 -3.47
N TYR A 162 -9.66 -9.77 -4.18
CA TYR A 162 -11.01 -9.88 -3.65
C TYR A 162 -11.57 -11.30 -3.79
N LYS A 163 -12.67 -11.57 -3.08
CA LYS A 163 -13.34 -12.88 -2.98
C LYS A 163 -14.17 -13.25 -4.22
N ALA A 164 -13.54 -13.28 -5.40
CA ALA A 164 -14.20 -13.73 -6.63
C ALA A 164 -14.61 -15.22 -6.54
N MET A 165 -15.87 -15.52 -6.85
CA MET A 165 -16.43 -16.88 -6.85
C MET A 165 -16.56 -17.45 -8.27
N SER A 166 -16.59 -16.59 -9.28
CA SER A 166 -16.64 -16.88 -10.70
C SER A 166 -15.61 -16.06 -11.50
N GLN A 167 -15.44 -16.37 -12.79
CA GLN A 167 -14.53 -15.59 -13.65
C GLN A 167 -15.05 -14.18 -13.97
N ASP A 168 -16.35 -13.96 -13.83
CA ASP A 168 -17.01 -12.67 -14.10
C ASP A 168 -17.08 -11.79 -12.84
N ASP A 169 -16.75 -12.35 -11.67
CA ASP A 169 -16.72 -11.58 -10.43
C ASP A 169 -15.46 -10.68 -10.38
N PRO A 170 -15.54 -9.54 -9.68
CA PRO A 170 -14.38 -8.68 -9.44
C PRO A 170 -13.25 -9.45 -8.74
N ALA A 171 -12.09 -9.52 -9.38
CA ALA A 171 -10.90 -10.17 -8.81
C ALA A 171 -10.15 -9.25 -7.83
N PHE A 172 -10.43 -7.94 -7.86
CA PHE A 172 -9.82 -6.92 -7.01
C PHE A 172 -10.88 -6.00 -6.41
N ALA A 173 -10.53 -5.42 -5.25
CA ALA A 173 -11.29 -4.35 -4.63
C ALA A 173 -10.34 -3.27 -4.10
N LEU A 174 -10.88 -2.06 -3.98
CA LEU A 174 -10.26 -1.00 -3.20
C LEU A 174 -10.93 -0.97 -1.84
N PHE A 175 -10.17 -1.17 -0.78
CA PHE A 175 -10.62 -0.95 0.59
C PHE A 175 -10.19 0.47 0.97
N VAL A 176 -11.15 1.38 1.05
CA VAL A 176 -10.92 2.78 1.41
C VAL A 176 -11.14 2.91 2.91
N PHE A 177 -10.05 3.02 3.65
CA PHE A 177 -10.08 3.16 5.09
C PHE A 177 -10.22 4.62 5.48
N TYR A 178 -11.24 4.94 6.25
CA TYR A 178 -11.39 6.22 6.95
C TYR A 178 -11.06 6.00 8.42
N LEU A 179 -9.76 5.83 8.72
CA LEU A 179 -9.29 5.39 10.04
C LEU A 179 -9.70 6.35 11.16
N HIS A 180 -9.68 7.65 10.89
CA HIS A 180 -10.19 8.68 11.79
C HIS A 180 -11.67 8.51 12.20
N ALA A 181 -12.48 7.86 11.37
CA ALA A 181 -13.90 7.65 11.58
C ALA A 181 -14.24 6.21 12.03
N GLY A 182 -13.25 5.31 12.10
CA GLY A 182 -13.50 3.89 12.39
C GLY A 182 -14.29 3.19 11.27
N LEU A 183 -14.05 3.56 10.01
CA LEU A 183 -14.79 3.04 8.86
C LEU A 183 -13.86 2.47 7.79
N VAL A 184 -14.38 1.50 7.03
CA VAL A 184 -13.79 1.04 5.77
C VAL A 184 -14.90 0.85 4.73
N GLU A 185 -14.67 1.37 3.53
CA GLU A 185 -15.54 1.19 2.38
C GLU A 185 -14.91 0.19 1.41
N VAL A 186 -15.67 -0.83 1.03
CA VAL A 186 -15.23 -1.88 0.10
C VAL A 186 -15.82 -1.60 -1.27
N LEU A 187 -14.93 -1.32 -2.23
CA LEU A 187 -15.26 -0.99 -3.62
C LEU A 187 -14.72 -2.07 -4.57
N PRO A 188 -15.48 -3.14 -4.86
CA PRO A 188 -15.09 -4.14 -5.85
C PRO A 188 -14.95 -3.51 -7.23
N GLN A 189 -13.87 -3.83 -7.93
CA GLN A 189 -13.54 -3.27 -9.23
C GLN A 189 -14.24 -4.08 -10.33
N GLN A 190 -15.45 -3.65 -10.70
CA GLN A 190 -16.36 -4.38 -11.62
C GLN A 190 -15.79 -4.59 -13.02
N TRP A 191 -14.80 -3.77 -13.39
CA TRP A 191 -14.11 -3.85 -14.66
C TRP A 191 -12.91 -4.80 -14.63
N PHE A 192 -12.45 -5.26 -13.45
CA PHE A 192 -11.27 -6.10 -13.31
C PHE A 192 -11.67 -7.53 -12.89
N THR A 193 -11.95 -8.37 -13.90
CA THR A 193 -12.41 -9.76 -13.73
C THR A 193 -11.43 -10.74 -14.36
N ALA A 194 -11.45 -12.01 -13.92
CA ALA A 194 -10.59 -13.05 -14.49
C ALA A 194 -10.96 -13.42 -15.95
N ALA A 195 -12.18 -13.10 -16.38
CA ALA A 195 -12.60 -13.23 -17.77
C ALA A 195 -11.91 -12.21 -18.71
N GLN A 196 -11.47 -11.06 -18.18
CA GLN A 196 -10.90 -9.96 -18.96
C GLN A 196 -9.40 -9.74 -18.72
N TYR A 197 -8.87 -10.18 -17.58
CA TYR A 197 -7.49 -9.92 -17.17
C TYR A 197 -6.77 -11.19 -16.70
N GLU A 198 -5.45 -11.23 -16.91
CA GLU A 198 -4.57 -12.28 -16.38
C GLU A 198 -4.28 -12.02 -14.89
N VAL A 199 -5.23 -12.35 -14.02
CA VAL A 199 -5.09 -12.20 -12.57
C VAL A 199 -3.82 -12.93 -12.09
N GLY A 200 -2.96 -12.20 -11.38
CA GLY A 200 -1.66 -12.70 -10.91
C GLY A 200 -0.48 -12.30 -11.81
N ARG A 201 -0.73 -11.86 -13.04
CA ARG A 201 0.24 -11.11 -13.88
C ARG A 201 -0.15 -9.65 -14.03
N GLN A 202 -1.44 -9.37 -13.93
CA GLN A 202 -2.02 -8.05 -13.87
C GLN A 202 -2.67 -7.88 -12.49
N TRP A 203 -2.48 -6.71 -11.89
CA TRP A 203 -3.11 -6.35 -10.62
C TRP A 203 -3.03 -4.84 -10.38
N ILE A 204 -3.95 -4.32 -9.56
CA ILE A 204 -3.94 -2.91 -9.15
C ILE A 204 -2.85 -2.71 -8.09
N THR A 205 -1.82 -1.92 -8.41
CA THR A 205 -0.65 -1.71 -7.53
C THR A 205 -0.84 -0.59 -6.55
N ARG A 206 -1.45 0.51 -6.99
CA ARG A 206 -1.66 1.73 -6.22
C ARG A 206 -2.89 2.46 -6.71
N ALA A 207 -3.55 3.18 -5.81
CA ALA A 207 -4.68 4.03 -6.10
C ALA A 207 -4.69 5.20 -5.12
N GLU A 208 -5.19 6.35 -5.56
CA GLU A 208 -5.23 7.58 -4.79
C GLU A 208 -6.47 8.38 -5.20
N ARG A 209 -7.05 9.12 -4.26
CA ARG A 209 -8.15 10.04 -4.57
C ARG A 209 -7.58 11.37 -5.02
N ASP A 210 -8.01 11.83 -6.18
CA ASP A 210 -7.70 13.19 -6.63
C ASP A 210 -8.42 14.21 -5.72
N PRO A 211 -7.71 15.12 -5.05
CA PRO A 211 -8.33 16.09 -4.14
C PRO A 211 -9.22 17.12 -4.86
N GLU A 212 -9.05 17.32 -6.17
CA GLU A 212 -9.84 18.28 -6.95
C GLU A 212 -11.18 17.68 -7.42
N SER A 213 -11.14 16.51 -8.05
CA SER A 213 -12.34 15.86 -8.61
C SER A 213 -12.99 14.84 -7.67
N HIS A 214 -12.33 14.47 -6.59
CA HIS A 214 -12.69 13.36 -5.67
C HIS A 214 -12.76 11.98 -6.33
N ARG A 215 -12.33 11.86 -7.59
CA ARG A 215 -12.27 10.60 -8.35
C ARG A 215 -11.05 9.81 -7.96
N ILE A 216 -11.16 8.49 -8.02
CA ILE A 216 -10.04 7.59 -7.76
C ILE A 216 -9.29 7.35 -9.07
N VAL A 217 -8.00 7.65 -9.05
CA VAL A 217 -7.04 7.28 -10.07
C VAL A 217 -6.20 6.10 -9.56
N GLY A 218 -5.75 5.22 -10.43
CA GLY A 218 -4.90 4.10 -10.02
C GLY A 218 -4.00 3.59 -11.13
N GLU A 219 -3.10 2.68 -10.76
CA GLU A 219 -2.24 1.95 -11.68
C GLU A 219 -2.53 0.46 -11.60
N CYS A 220 -2.70 -0.16 -12.76
CA CYS A 220 -2.75 -1.60 -12.93
C CYS A 220 -1.44 -2.07 -13.57
N PHE A 221 -0.63 -2.81 -12.81
CA PHE A 221 0.57 -3.43 -13.34
C PHE A 221 0.23 -4.34 -14.51
N GLY A 222 1.07 -4.32 -15.55
CA GLY A 222 0.82 -5.04 -16.80
C GLY A 222 -0.30 -4.46 -17.67
N THR A 223 -0.91 -3.31 -17.32
CA THR A 223 -1.98 -2.70 -18.13
C THR A 223 -1.82 -1.19 -18.31
N GLY A 224 -1.71 -0.40 -17.23
CA GLY A 224 -1.59 1.06 -17.35
C GLY A 224 -2.23 1.85 -16.21
N ILE A 225 -2.43 3.15 -16.43
CA ILE A 225 -3.02 4.09 -15.45
C ILE A 225 -4.49 4.31 -15.82
N PHE A 226 -5.37 4.18 -14.83
CA PHE A 226 -6.82 4.27 -15.01
C PHE A 226 -7.44 5.35 -14.13
N LEU A 227 -8.62 5.81 -14.55
CA LEU A 227 -9.52 6.66 -13.79
C LEU A 227 -10.85 5.93 -13.61
N LEU A 228 -11.34 5.87 -12.36
CA LEU A 228 -12.62 5.25 -12.02
C LEU A 228 -13.75 6.26 -12.07
N GLU A 229 -14.97 5.80 -12.38
CA GLU A 229 -16.25 6.50 -12.25
C GLU A 229 -16.47 7.07 -10.83
N GLU A 230 -17.47 7.94 -10.65
CA GLU A 230 -17.77 8.56 -9.35
C GLU A 230 -18.09 7.53 -8.27
N ASP A 231 -18.61 6.37 -8.69
CA ASP A 231 -18.93 5.27 -7.79
C ASP A 231 -17.69 4.48 -7.31
N GLY A 232 -16.50 4.79 -7.83
CA GLY A 232 -15.24 4.16 -7.44
C GLY A 232 -15.12 2.66 -7.77
N ARG A 233 -16.01 2.11 -8.60
CA ARG A 233 -16.08 0.67 -8.92
C ARG A 233 -16.00 0.38 -10.42
N HIS A 234 -16.45 1.31 -11.26
CA HIS A 234 -16.40 1.18 -12.71
C HIS A 234 -15.24 1.96 -13.31
N LEU A 235 -14.68 1.45 -14.40
CA LEU A 235 -13.63 2.12 -15.14
C LEU A 235 -14.25 3.22 -16.02
N GLU A 236 -13.89 4.48 -15.80
CA GLU A 236 -14.26 5.54 -16.74
C GLU A 236 -13.39 5.42 -18.00
N ARG A 237 -12.07 5.48 -17.81
CA ARG A 237 -11.12 5.46 -18.93
C ARG A 237 -9.70 5.10 -18.50
N TRP A 238 -8.91 4.64 -19.47
CA TRP A 238 -7.47 4.55 -19.34
C TRP A 238 -6.83 5.91 -19.61
N LEU A 239 -6.08 6.44 -18.65
CA LEU A 239 -5.23 7.62 -18.84
C LEU A 239 -3.97 7.27 -19.62
N GLU A 240 -3.48 6.06 -19.42
CA GLU A 240 -2.39 5.46 -20.18
C GLU A 240 -2.65 3.96 -20.27
N LYS A 241 -2.59 3.39 -21.48
CA LYS A 241 -2.73 1.95 -21.68
C LYS A 241 -1.51 1.42 -22.39
N LYS A 242 -0.79 0.50 -21.73
CA LYS A 242 0.28 -0.27 -22.36
C LYS A 242 -0.36 -1.13 -23.44
N ARG A 243 0.15 -1.02 -24.67
CA ARG A 243 -0.25 -1.94 -25.73
C ARG A 243 0.37 -3.30 -25.39
N ALA A 244 -0.45 -4.34 -25.46
CA ALA A 244 -0.01 -5.73 -25.37
C ALA A 244 0.93 -6.06 -26.53
#